data_AF-X1C6Q5-F1
#
_entry.id   AF-X1C6Q5-F1
#
_cell.length_a   1.000
_cell.length_b   1.000
_cell.length_c   1.000
_cell.angle_alpha   90.00
_cell.angle_beta   90.00
_cell.angle_gamma   90.00
#
_symmetry.space_group_name_H-M   'P 1'
#
loop_
_entity.id
_entity.type
_entity.pdbx_description
1 polymer ?
#
loop_
_entity_poly.entity_id
_entity_poly.type
_entity_poly.pdbx_seq_one_letter_code
_entity_poly.pdbx_strand_id
1 'polypeptide(L)'
;MKILSITAGAGGMYCGSCLRDNALASELIDLGHDVLLAPIYTPTLTDETNVSQGRVLFGGISVYLQQYLPFFRKTPRWLDWLWDSNFVIKAATRFSVSTDPAELGGLTVSMLEGEDGPQRKEFLKLLDWLRHHA
;
A
#
# COMPACT_ATOMS: atom_id res chain seq x y z
N MET A 1 -4.13 8.88 21.88
CA MET A 1 -3.13 9.44 20.93
C MET A 1 -3.56 9.09 19.52
N LYS A 2 -3.22 9.91 18.51
CA LYS A 2 -3.41 9.54 17.10
C LYS A 2 -2.18 8.79 16.58
N ILE A 3 -2.38 7.60 16.03
CA ILE A 3 -1.31 6.71 15.57
C ILE A 3 -1.62 6.28 14.14
N LEU A 4 -0.75 6.64 13.21
CA LEU A 4 -0.74 6.06 11.88
C LEU A 4 0.24 4.88 11.86
N SER A 5 -0.26 3.68 11.59
CA SER A 5 0.55 2.49 11.37
C SER A 5 0.49 2.10 9.89
N ILE A 6 1.63 1.74 9.28
CA ILE A 6 1.71 1.39 7.86
C ILE A 6 2.13 -0.08 7.75
N THR A 7 1.42 -0.86 6.91
CA THR A 7 1.73 -2.29 6.69
C THR A 7 1.71 -2.63 5.21
N ALA A 8 2.59 -3.53 4.74
CA ALA A 8 2.81 -3.77 3.31
C ALA A 8 1.78 -4.67 2.60
N GLY A 9 0.84 -5.26 3.34
CA GLY A 9 -0.10 -6.25 2.80
C GLY A 9 0.57 -7.50 2.21
N ALA A 10 -0.25 -8.47 1.82
CA ALA A 10 0.21 -9.64 1.07
C ALA A 10 -0.82 -10.17 0.07
N GLY A 11 -1.78 -9.32 -0.30
CA GLY A 11 -2.87 -9.69 -1.20
C GLY A 11 -3.73 -10.83 -0.63
N GLY A 12 -3.72 -11.96 -1.33
CA GLY A 12 -4.47 -13.18 -0.93
C GLY A 12 -3.70 -14.15 -0.03
N MET A 13 -2.46 -13.82 0.37
CA MET A 13 -1.62 -14.70 1.20
C MET A 13 -1.61 -14.25 2.65
N TYR A 14 -1.32 -15.18 3.57
CA TYR A 14 -1.00 -14.83 4.95
C TYR A 14 0.43 -14.29 5.06
N CYS A 15 0.58 -13.19 5.79
CA CYS A 15 1.86 -12.55 6.03
C CYS A 15 2.04 -12.29 7.52
N GLY A 16 3.07 -12.89 8.12
CA GLY A 16 3.32 -12.77 9.56
C GLY A 16 3.48 -11.33 10.04
N SER A 17 4.09 -10.47 9.23
CA SER A 17 4.18 -9.04 9.53
C SER A 17 2.81 -8.37 9.53
N CYS A 18 1.95 -8.68 8.54
CA CYS A 18 0.60 -8.13 8.49
C CYS A 18 -0.26 -8.59 9.67
N LEU A 19 -0.14 -9.87 10.07
CA LEU A 19 -0.85 -10.40 11.25
C LEU A 19 -0.42 -9.67 12.52
N ARG A 20 0.90 -9.53 12.72
CA ARG A 20 1.46 -8.82 13.87
C ARG A 20 1.01 -7.35 13.89
N ASP A 21 1.05 -6.67 12.74
CA ASP A 21 0.67 -5.26 12.66
C ASP A 21 -0.84 -5.08 12.89
N ASN A 22 -1.69 -6.02 12.45
CA ASN A 22 -3.13 -6.03 12.74
C ASN A 22 -3.42 -6.25 14.23
N ALA A 23 -2.79 -7.25 14.84
CA ALA A 23 -2.94 -7.54 16.26
C ALA A 23 -2.48 -6.35 17.13
N LEU A 24 -1.34 -5.74 16.80
CA LEU A 24 -0.86 -4.55 17.49
C LEU A 24 -1.82 -3.36 17.34
N ALA A 25 -2.34 -3.12 16.14
CA ALA A 25 -3.30 -2.06 15.92
C ALA A 25 -4.61 -2.31 16.68
N SER A 26 -5.10 -3.55 16.69
CA SER A 26 -6.30 -3.94 17.44
C SER A 26 -6.15 -3.65 18.93
N GLU A 27 -5.05 -4.10 19.55
CA GLU A 27 -4.81 -3.88 20.98
C GLU A 27 -4.67 -2.39 21.31
N LEU A 28 -4.01 -1.60 20.46
CA LEU A 28 -3.93 -0.15 20.65
C LEU A 28 -5.30 0.52 20.57
N ILE A 29 -6.20 0.05 19.69
CA ILE A 29 -7.58 0.53 19.62
C ILE A 29 -8.33 0.17 20.90
N ASP A 30 -8.19 -1.07 21.39
CA ASP A 30 -8.85 -1.54 22.63
C ASP A 30 -8.38 -0.76 23.86
N LEU A 31 -7.13 -0.31 23.87
CA LEU A 31 -6.56 0.60 24.87
C LEU A 31 -7.03 2.07 24.73
N GLY A 32 -7.88 2.38 23.75
CA GLY A 32 -8.47 3.71 23.55
C GLY A 32 -7.62 4.67 22.71
N HIS A 33 -6.64 4.17 21.95
CA HIS A 33 -5.92 4.99 20.99
C HIS A 33 -6.70 5.14 19.67
N ASP A 34 -6.52 6.28 19.01
CA ASP A 34 -7.05 6.53 17.66
C ASP A 34 -6.01 6.01 16.66
N VAL A 35 -6.23 4.79 16.14
CA VAL A 35 -5.26 4.10 15.28
C VAL A 35 -5.80 3.95 13.87
N LEU A 36 -5.00 4.39 12.90
CA LEU A 36 -5.21 4.14 11.48
C LEU A 36 -4.16 3.15 11.00
N LEU A 37 -4.54 1.90 10.77
CA LEU A 37 -3.69 0.91 10.11
C LEU A 37 -3.87 1.00 8.59
N ALA A 38 -2.94 1.66 7.91
CA ALA A 38 -2.99 1.89 6.46
C ALA A 38 -2.18 0.81 5.70
N PRO A 39 -2.83 -0.01 4.85
CA PRO A 39 -2.11 -0.94 4.00
C PRO A 39 -1.46 -0.19 2.82
N ILE A 40 -0.22 -0.57 2.48
CA ILE A 40 0.49 -0.14 1.27
C ILE A 40 0.68 -1.33 0.32
N TYR A 41 0.88 -1.10 -0.97
CA TYR A 41 1.11 -2.10 -2.03
C TYR A 41 -0.03 -3.08 -2.30
N THR A 42 -0.52 -3.78 -1.28
CA THR A 42 -1.60 -4.76 -1.42
C THR A 42 -2.53 -4.75 -0.21
N PRO A 43 -3.76 -5.27 -0.34
CA PRO A 43 -4.61 -5.49 0.82
C PRO A 43 -3.99 -6.50 1.80
N THR A 44 -4.36 -6.39 3.07
CA THR A 44 -4.02 -7.39 4.09
C THR A 44 -5.06 -8.51 4.10
N LEU A 45 -4.59 -9.72 4.38
CA LEU A 45 -5.42 -10.86 4.76
C LEU A 45 -4.99 -11.28 6.16
N THR A 46 -5.95 -11.33 7.07
CA THR A 46 -5.75 -11.66 8.48
C THR A 46 -6.62 -12.86 8.85
N ASP A 47 -6.17 -13.61 9.83
CA ASP A 47 -6.90 -14.70 10.48
C ASP A 47 -7.92 -14.21 11.53
N GLU A 48 -7.75 -12.97 11.99
CA GLU A 48 -8.68 -12.26 12.86
C GLU A 48 -9.44 -11.13 12.14
N THR A 49 -10.31 -10.42 12.87
CA THR A 49 -10.96 -9.21 12.36
C THR A 49 -9.91 -8.21 11.88
N ASN A 50 -9.98 -7.88 10.60
CA ASN A 50 -9.03 -6.97 9.98
C ASN A 50 -9.38 -5.52 10.32
N VAL A 51 -8.51 -4.84 11.07
CA VAL A 51 -8.69 -3.42 11.46
C VAL A 51 -8.00 -2.45 10.50
N SER A 52 -7.39 -2.96 9.42
CA SER A 52 -6.78 -2.10 8.41
C SER A 52 -7.81 -1.35 7.56
N GLN A 53 -7.40 -0.18 7.11
CA GLN A 53 -8.21 0.67 6.23
C GLN A 53 -8.47 -0.04 4.89
N GLY A 54 -9.69 0.12 4.38
CA GLY A 54 -10.06 -0.48 3.08
C GLY A 54 -9.32 0.12 1.89
N ARG A 55 -8.68 1.28 2.03
CA ARG A 55 -7.93 1.94 0.96
C ARG A 55 -6.45 1.54 1.04
N VAL A 56 -5.92 0.98 -0.04
CA VAL A 56 -4.49 0.71 -0.21
C VAL A 56 -3.79 1.97 -0.72
N LEU A 57 -2.70 2.34 -0.07
CA LEU A 57 -1.78 3.40 -0.50
C LEU A 57 -0.64 2.78 -1.31
N PHE A 58 0.00 3.53 -2.23
CA PHE A 58 1.06 2.96 -3.08
C PHE A 58 0.66 1.63 -3.74
N GLY A 59 -0.53 1.57 -4.37
CA GLY A 59 -1.05 0.32 -4.94
C GLY A 59 0.00 -0.34 -5.85
N GLY A 60 0.30 -1.62 -5.64
CA GLY A 60 1.45 -2.29 -6.25
C GLY A 60 1.42 -2.26 -7.78
N ILE A 61 0.23 -2.29 -8.37
CA ILE A 61 0.02 -2.13 -9.81
C ILE A 61 0.41 -0.73 -10.26
N SER A 62 -0.07 0.32 -9.59
CA SER A 62 0.29 1.71 -9.89
C SER A 62 1.78 1.96 -9.74
N VAL A 63 2.40 1.46 -8.67
CA VAL A 63 3.84 1.55 -8.41
C VAL A 63 4.63 0.89 -9.55
N TYR A 64 4.24 -0.33 -9.94
CA TYR A 64 4.87 -1.06 -11.05
C TYR A 64 4.72 -0.30 -12.37
N LEU A 65 3.51 0.14 -12.71
CA LEU A 65 3.27 0.87 -13.96
C LEU A 65 4.04 2.20 -13.99
N GLN A 66 4.15 2.92 -12.87
CA GLN A 66 4.95 4.15 -12.78
C GLN A 66 6.46 3.90 -12.91
N GLN A 67 6.94 2.75 -12.43
CA GLN A 67 8.33 2.35 -12.56
C GLN A 67 8.70 2.17 -14.03
N TYR A 68 7.93 1.35 -14.76
CA TYR A 68 8.31 0.89 -16.10
C TYR A 68 7.70 1.72 -17.24
N LEU A 69 6.57 2.39 -17.01
CA LEU A 69 5.85 3.14 -18.05
C LEU A 69 5.70 4.62 -17.64
N PRO A 70 6.55 5.53 -18.17
CA PRO A 70 6.54 6.95 -17.81
C PRO A 70 5.19 7.65 -17.98
N PHE A 71 4.33 7.15 -18.87
CA PHE A 71 2.97 7.64 -19.07
C PHE A 71 2.12 7.57 -17.79
N PHE A 72 2.24 6.49 -17.00
CA PHE A 72 1.46 6.29 -15.78
C PHE A 72 1.84 7.23 -14.63
N ARG A 73 2.98 7.92 -14.75
CA ARG A 73 3.40 8.98 -13.82
C ARG A 73 2.52 10.24 -13.92
N LYS A 74 1.78 10.38 -15.03
CA LYS A 74 0.94 11.56 -15.33
C LYS A 74 -0.52 11.22 -15.58
N THR A 75 -0.94 9.98 -15.38
CA THR A 75 -2.34 9.56 -15.60
C THR A 75 -3.30 10.32 -14.66
N PRO A 76 -4.55 10.53 -15.07
CA PRO A 76 -5.55 11.19 -14.22
C PRO A 76 -5.97 10.28 -13.04
N ARG A 77 -6.41 10.90 -11.94
CA ARG A 77 -6.77 10.21 -10.67
C ARG A 77 -7.81 9.10 -10.82
N TRP A 78 -8.77 9.24 -11.72
CA TRP A 78 -9.82 8.24 -11.93
C TRP A 78 -9.26 6.91 -12.48
N LEU A 79 -8.19 6.98 -13.27
CA LEU A 79 -7.55 5.79 -13.81
C LEU A 79 -6.77 5.06 -12.72
N ASP A 80 -6.11 5.81 -11.85
CA ASP A 80 -5.41 5.23 -10.70
C ASP A 80 -6.38 4.55 -9.74
N TRP A 81 -7.56 5.14 -9.52
CA TRP A 81 -8.58 4.54 -8.66
C TRP A 81 -9.01 3.14 -9.12
N LEU A 82 -9.00 2.89 -10.43
CA LEU A 82 -9.24 1.55 -10.98
C LEU A 82 -8.11 0.58 -10.61
N TRP A 83 -6.85 0.97 -10.84
CA TRP A 83 -5.67 0.14 -10.57
C TRP A 83 -5.42 -0.09 -9.08
N ASP A 84 -5.74 0.90 -8.25
CA ASP A 84 -5.56 0.88 -6.80
C ASP A 84 -6.75 0.20 -6.09
N SER A 85 -7.76 -0.27 -6.84
CA SER A 85 -8.91 -0.94 -6.23
C SER A 85 -8.53 -2.32 -5.67
N ASN A 86 -9.05 -2.64 -4.49
CA ASN A 86 -8.77 -3.91 -3.82
C ASN A 86 -9.08 -5.13 -4.69
N PHE A 87 -10.11 -5.05 -5.54
CA PHE A 87 -10.48 -6.14 -6.43
C PHE A 87 -9.41 -6.38 -7.50
N VAL A 88 -8.94 -5.32 -8.15
CA VAL A 88 -7.92 -5.42 -9.21
C VAL A 88 -6.59 -5.85 -8.62
N ILE A 89 -6.18 -5.30 -7.47
CA ILE A 89 -4.95 -5.73 -6.79
C ILE A 89 -5.05 -7.19 -6.36
N LYS A 90 -6.15 -7.62 -5.72
CA LYS A 90 -6.33 -9.03 -5.33
C LYS A 90 -6.28 -9.95 -6.54
N ALA A 91 -6.90 -9.58 -7.66
CA ALA A 91 -6.83 -10.34 -8.89
C ALA A 91 -5.39 -10.45 -9.42
N ALA A 92 -4.63 -9.35 -9.43
CA ALA A 92 -3.24 -9.34 -9.86
C ALA A 92 -2.34 -10.20 -8.95
N THR A 93 -2.56 -10.19 -7.63
CA THR A 93 -1.77 -10.99 -6.67
C THR A 93 -2.02 -12.49 -6.75
N ARG A 94 -3.05 -12.94 -7.48
CA ARG A 94 -3.25 -14.38 -7.78
C ARG A 94 -2.23 -14.90 -8.79
N PHE A 95 -1.64 -14.02 -9.57
CA PHE A 95 -0.54 -14.36 -10.47
C PHE A 95 0.77 -14.24 -9.70
N SER A 96 1.73 -15.11 -10.00
CA SER A 96 3.05 -15.10 -9.36
C SER A 96 3.69 -13.73 -9.57
N VAL A 97 3.94 -13.02 -8.48
CA VAL A 97 4.66 -11.75 -8.48
C VAL A 97 6.15 -12.08 -8.68
N SER A 98 6.77 -11.46 -9.69
CA SER A 98 8.21 -11.58 -9.92
C SER A 98 8.96 -11.20 -8.65
N THR A 99 9.79 -12.11 -8.16
CA THR A 99 10.71 -11.87 -7.03
C THR A 99 12.14 -11.67 -7.50
N ASP A 100 12.32 -11.28 -8.78
CA ASP A 100 13.64 -11.01 -9.35
C ASP A 100 14.36 -9.89 -8.56
N PRO A 101 15.50 -10.19 -7.91
CA PRO A 101 16.25 -9.19 -7.16
C PRO A 101 16.70 -7.99 -8.01
N ALA A 102 16.95 -8.17 -9.31
CA ALA A 102 17.36 -7.07 -10.18
C ALA A 102 16.23 -6.05 -10.37
N GLU A 103 15.00 -6.54 -10.59
CA GLU A 103 13.80 -5.70 -10.71
C GLU A 103 13.46 -5.03 -9.36
N LEU A 104 13.49 -5.80 -8.27
CA LEU A 104 13.18 -5.30 -6.93
C LEU A 104 14.21 -4.30 -6.41
N GLY A 105 15.49 -4.49 -6.74
CA GLY A 105 16.56 -3.55 -6.39
C GLY A 105 16.36 -2.19 -7.07
N GLY A 106 16.07 -2.20 -8.37
CA GLY A 106 15.77 -0.96 -9.10
C GLY A 106 14.54 -0.23 -8.54
N LEU A 107 13.48 -0.96 -8.20
CA LEU A 107 12.30 -0.38 -7.55
C LEU A 107 12.60 0.18 -6.15
N THR A 108 13.44 -0.51 -5.38
CA THR A 108 13.85 -0.06 -4.04
C THR A 108 14.56 1.28 -4.09
N VAL A 109 15.53 1.45 -5.01
CA VAL A 109 16.22 2.73 -5.21
C VAL A 109 15.22 3.82 -5.64
N SER A 110 14.34 3.50 -6.57
CA SER A 110 13.29 4.41 -7.07
C SER A 110 12.38 4.94 -5.96
N MET A 111 11.98 4.07 -5.02
CA MET A 111 11.18 4.48 -3.85
C MET A 111 11.95 5.39 -2.88
N LEU A 112 13.27 5.24 -2.77
CA LEU A 112 14.14 6.10 -1.94
C LEU A 112 14.33 7.50 -2.53
N GLU A 113 14.21 7.66 -3.85
CA GLU A 113 14.21 8.97 -4.50
C GLU A 113 12.95 9.80 -4.15
N GLY A 114 11.91 9.15 -3.60
CA GLY A 114 10.77 9.83 -3.00
C GLY A 114 10.01 10.71 -4.01
N GLU A 115 9.90 12.00 -3.69
CA GLU A 115 9.20 12.98 -4.54
C GLU A 115 9.99 13.36 -5.81
N ASP A 116 11.29 13.06 -5.85
CA ASP A 116 12.13 13.30 -7.04
C ASP A 116 12.13 12.08 -7.98
N GLY A 117 11.58 10.95 -7.53
CA GLY A 117 11.57 9.69 -8.25
C GLY A 117 10.31 9.41 -9.10
N PRO A 118 10.28 8.27 -9.80
CA PRO A 118 9.14 7.80 -10.59
C PRO A 118 7.82 7.68 -9.81
N GLN A 119 7.87 7.41 -8.50
CA GLN A 119 6.69 7.24 -7.62
C GLN A 119 6.23 8.54 -6.94
N ARG A 120 6.74 9.72 -7.34
CA ARG A 120 6.30 11.04 -6.82
C ARG A 120 4.78 11.15 -6.67
N LYS A 121 4.03 10.62 -7.65
CA LYS A 121 2.58 10.66 -7.66
C LYS A 121 1.95 9.91 -6.49
N GLU A 122 2.51 8.78 -6.07
CA GLU A 122 2.03 8.03 -4.90
C GLU A 122 2.31 8.78 -3.60
N PHE A 123 3.45 9.47 -3.48
CA PHE A 123 3.70 10.36 -2.35
C PHE A 123 2.69 11.50 -2.26
N LEU A 124 2.35 12.12 -3.39
CA LEU A 124 1.29 13.14 -3.42
C LEU A 124 -0.08 12.59 -3.02
N LYS A 125 -0.42 11.35 -3.43
CA LYS A 125 -1.65 10.68 -2.98
C LYS A 125 -1.63 10.39 -1.47
N LEU A 126 -0.48 9.97 -0.92
CA LEU A 126 -0.30 9.77 0.53
C LEU A 126 -0.53 11.09 1.27
N LEU A 127 0.12 12.18 0.87
CA LEU A 127 -0.02 13.49 1.51
C LEU A 127 -1.47 14.00 1.46
N ASP A 128 -2.13 13.84 0.32
CA ASP A 128 -3.55 14.19 0.15
C ASP A 128 -4.44 13.34 1.08
N TRP A 129 -4.17 12.03 1.20
CA TRP A 129 -4.89 11.15 2.10
C TRP A 129 -4.68 11.55 3.57
N LEU A 130 -3.43 11.82 3.98
CA LEU A 130 -3.10 12.22 5.35
C LEU A 130 -3.81 13.51 5.77
N ARG A 131 -3.95 14.49 4.88
CA ARG A 131 -4.67 15.75 5.18
C ARG A 131 -6.14 15.56 5.58
N HIS A 132 -6.75 14.44 5.19
CA HIS A 132 -8.15 14.15 5.48
C HIS A 132 -8.32 13.12 6.62
N HIS A 133 -7.23 12.53 7.13
CA HIS A 133 -7.27 11.44 8.11
C HIS A 133 -6.35 11.66 9.33
N ALA A 134 -5.45 12.64 9.30
CA ALA A 134 -4.60 13.05 10.43
C ALA A 134 -5.23 14.21 11.24
#